data_AF-A0A7Y5NTD8-F1
#
_entry.id   AF-A0A7Y5NTD8-F1
#
_cell.length_a   1.000
_cell.length_b   1.000
_cell.length_c   1.000
_cell.angle_alpha   90.00
_cell.angle_beta   90.00
_cell.angle_gamma   90.00
#
_symmetry.space_group_name_H-M   'P 1'
#
loop_
_entity.id
_entity.type
_entity.pdbx_description
1 polymer ?
#
loop_
_entity_poly.entity_id
_entity_poly.type
_entity_poly.pdbx_seq_one_letter_code
_entity_poly.pdbx_strand_id
1 'polypeptide(L)'
;MSQLEHAAEGFVSVAHMAEALRVPGAALPGSPFKAGSGARSDRDLVPHVDARELDVTAARLARDISSSARRVIGLLPAGPTSDALSLAEPLGRGVVMLDGRFSVVLDPERRSVPADAPSGGVAIARALTAGVVLIAPNETMRPGAKAEGIKQLLGVVRQREDTWRAVFVDLSGCALPGELLDVLPLFDGIVIVGRSGKATETELRRSSARVPSELNMGVVLLD
;
A
#
# COMPACT_ATOMS: atom_id res chain seq x y z
N MET A 1 -13.80 -25.53 31.28
CA MET A 1 -12.67 -24.98 30.51
C MET A 1 -13.18 -24.72 29.10
N SER A 2 -13.76 -23.54 28.93
CA SER A 2 -14.51 -23.11 27.75
C SER A 2 -13.76 -21.95 27.10
N GLN A 3 -13.67 -21.99 25.77
CA GLN A 3 -13.40 -20.88 24.86
C GLN A 3 -12.02 -20.19 24.92
N LEU A 4 -11.18 -20.52 23.95
CA LEU A 4 -10.15 -19.65 23.35
C LEU A 4 -9.95 -20.08 21.88
N GLU A 5 -11.05 -20.08 21.12
CA GLU A 5 -11.03 -20.05 19.65
C GLU A 5 -11.47 -18.64 19.25
N HIS A 6 -10.55 -17.76 18.85
CA HIS A 6 -10.82 -16.61 17.98
C HIS A 6 -9.50 -15.94 17.53
N ALA A 7 -9.50 -15.46 16.29
CA ALA A 7 -8.47 -14.69 15.58
C ALA A 7 -7.33 -15.49 14.90
N ALA A 8 -7.63 -16.07 13.73
CA ALA A 8 -6.64 -16.39 12.71
C ALA A 8 -7.13 -15.91 11.34
N GLU A 9 -7.22 -14.60 11.15
CA GLU A 9 -7.52 -14.00 9.84
C GLU A 9 -6.25 -13.70 9.07
N GLY A 10 -6.05 -14.35 7.91
CA GLY A 10 -5.66 -13.63 6.70
C GLY A 10 -4.18 -13.44 6.36
N PHE A 11 -3.24 -14.21 6.90
CA PHE A 11 -1.82 -14.04 6.60
C PHE A 11 -1.33 -15.06 5.55
N VAL A 12 -0.84 -14.56 4.41
CA VAL A 12 -0.33 -15.40 3.32
C VAL A 12 1.02 -14.85 2.86
N SER A 13 1.98 -15.74 2.62
CA SER A 13 3.26 -15.40 1.98
C SER A 13 2.99 -14.75 0.61
N VAL A 14 3.72 -13.69 0.24
CA VAL A 14 3.56 -12.96 -1.03
C VAL A 14 3.59 -13.90 -2.25
N ALA A 15 4.35 -15.00 -2.17
CA ALA A 15 4.40 -16.02 -3.22
C ALA A 15 3.06 -16.73 -3.46
N HIS A 16 2.28 -16.98 -2.40
CA HIS A 16 0.97 -17.66 -2.45
C HIS A 16 -0.21 -16.69 -2.58
N MET A 17 0.01 -15.41 -2.34
CA MET A 17 -1.07 -14.42 -2.33
C MET A 17 -1.57 -14.08 -3.75
N ALA A 18 -0.68 -14.06 -4.74
CA ALA A 18 -1.09 -13.96 -6.15
C ALA A 18 -1.91 -15.19 -6.60
N GLU A 19 -1.67 -16.36 -6.00
CA GLU A 19 -2.43 -17.60 -6.24
C GLU A 19 -3.80 -17.57 -5.53
N ALA A 20 -3.83 -17.09 -4.28
CA ALA A 20 -5.06 -16.98 -3.49
C ALA A 20 -6.02 -15.91 -4.04
N LEU A 21 -5.49 -14.84 -4.63
CA LEU A 21 -6.28 -13.79 -5.30
C LEU A 21 -6.79 -14.22 -6.69
N ARG A 22 -6.42 -15.41 -7.21
CA ARG A 22 -6.86 -15.97 -8.50
C ARG A 22 -8.15 -16.81 -8.44
N VAL A 23 -8.75 -17.02 -7.26
CA VAL A 23 -9.93 -17.90 -7.13
C VAL A 23 -11.13 -17.12 -6.55
N PRO A 24 -12.26 -17.02 -7.27
CA PRO A 24 -13.49 -16.51 -6.67
C PRO A 24 -13.94 -17.46 -5.56
N GLY A 25 -13.90 -17.00 -4.31
CA GLY A 25 -14.22 -17.81 -3.14
C GLY A 25 -13.03 -18.50 -2.46
N ALA A 26 -11.80 -17.99 -2.62
CA ALA A 26 -10.66 -18.47 -1.84
C ALA A 26 -10.88 -18.25 -0.32
N ALA A 27 -11.41 -19.28 0.33
CA ALA A 27 -11.35 -19.41 1.77
C ALA A 27 -9.88 -19.38 2.21
N LEU A 28 -9.58 -18.53 3.19
CA LEU A 28 -8.37 -18.63 4.00
C LEU A 28 -8.29 -20.05 4.59
N PRO A 29 -7.08 -20.61 4.76
CA PRO A 29 -6.91 -22.02 5.11
C PRO A 29 -7.66 -22.36 6.40
N GLY A 30 -8.66 -23.25 6.28
CA GLY A 30 -9.54 -23.68 7.38
C GLY A 30 -10.87 -24.36 6.96
N SER A 31 -11.26 -24.36 5.67
CA SER A 31 -12.53 -24.98 5.24
C SER A 31 -12.33 -26.05 4.17
N PRO A 32 -12.95 -27.24 4.28
CA PRO A 32 -12.82 -28.29 3.28
C PRO A 32 -13.82 -28.01 2.15
N PHE A 33 -13.35 -27.69 0.93
CA PHE A 33 -14.23 -27.73 -0.23
C PHE A 33 -13.60 -28.40 -1.45
N LYS A 34 -14.39 -29.30 -2.05
CA LYS A 34 -14.06 -30.16 -3.18
C LYS A 34 -13.84 -29.34 -4.46
N ALA A 35 -12.77 -29.64 -5.18
CA ALA A 35 -12.43 -29.05 -6.46
C ALA A 35 -13.41 -29.46 -7.57
N GLY A 36 -14.08 -28.47 -8.19
CA GLY A 36 -14.72 -28.60 -9.49
C GLY A 36 -13.79 -28.02 -10.56
N SER A 37 -13.37 -28.87 -11.50
CA SER A 37 -12.50 -28.53 -12.64
C SER A 37 -13.22 -27.63 -13.65
N GLY A 38 -12.66 -26.45 -13.92
CA GLY A 38 -13.05 -25.58 -15.02
C GLY A 38 -11.97 -24.54 -15.27
N ALA A 39 -11.20 -24.68 -16.35
CA ALA A 39 -10.20 -23.72 -16.77
C ALA A 39 -10.88 -22.38 -17.13
N ARG A 40 -10.69 -21.36 -16.30
CA ARG A 40 -11.11 -19.97 -16.58
C ARG A 40 -9.95 -19.17 -17.13
N SER A 41 -10.27 -18.30 -18.09
CA SER A 41 -9.29 -17.46 -18.76
C SER A 41 -8.78 -16.35 -17.84
N ASP A 42 -7.52 -15.94 -18.02
CA ASP A 42 -6.83 -14.87 -17.27
C ASP A 42 -7.56 -13.49 -17.29
N ARG A 43 -8.60 -13.33 -18.12
CA ARG A 43 -9.43 -12.12 -18.21
C ARG A 43 -10.54 -12.02 -17.16
N ASP A 44 -10.80 -13.08 -16.40
CA ASP A 44 -11.89 -13.11 -15.40
C ASP A 44 -11.44 -12.63 -14.00
N LEU A 45 -10.22 -12.12 -13.86
CA LEU A 45 -9.60 -11.72 -12.58
C LEU A 45 -9.56 -10.21 -12.36
N VAL A 46 -10.46 -9.46 -12.99
CA VAL A 46 -10.58 -8.03 -12.72
C VAL A 46 -11.19 -7.88 -11.32
N PRO A 47 -10.47 -7.33 -10.33
CA PRO A 47 -11.03 -7.06 -9.02
C PRO A 47 -12.21 -6.08 -9.15
N HIS A 48 -13.39 -6.51 -8.73
CA HIS A 48 -14.57 -5.65 -8.73
C HIS A 48 -14.57 -4.77 -7.48
N VAL A 49 -14.48 -3.46 -7.67
CA VAL A 49 -14.52 -2.46 -6.59
C VAL A 49 -15.77 -1.61 -6.74
N ASP A 50 -16.52 -1.41 -5.65
CA ASP A 50 -17.67 -0.49 -5.65
C ASP A 50 -17.19 0.96 -5.68
N ALA A 51 -17.72 1.73 -6.63
CA ALA A 51 -17.39 3.13 -6.88
C ALA A 51 -17.98 4.10 -5.84
N ARG A 52 -19.00 3.69 -5.09
CA ARG A 52 -19.80 4.59 -4.24
C ARG A 52 -19.09 5.11 -2.99
N GLU A 53 -17.89 4.60 -2.69
CA GLU A 53 -17.13 4.93 -1.48
C GLU A 53 -15.81 5.66 -1.76
N LEU A 54 -15.50 5.99 -3.02
CA LEU A 54 -14.22 6.61 -3.36
C LEU A 54 -14.28 8.13 -3.17
N ASP A 55 -13.43 8.65 -2.29
CA ASP A 55 -13.22 10.09 -2.12
C ASP A 55 -12.83 10.77 -3.45
N VAL A 56 -13.33 11.99 -3.67
CA VAL A 56 -13.12 12.74 -4.93
C VAL A 56 -11.64 13.08 -5.13
N THR A 57 -10.92 13.40 -4.05
CA THR A 57 -9.49 13.72 -4.11
C THR A 57 -8.70 12.47 -4.47
N ALA A 58 -9.01 11.34 -3.83
CA ALA A 58 -8.41 10.06 -4.17
C ALA A 58 -8.70 9.65 -5.62
N ALA A 59 -9.92 9.84 -6.11
CA ALA A 59 -10.31 9.53 -7.49
C ALA A 59 -9.55 10.36 -8.53
N ARG A 60 -9.36 11.66 -8.28
CA ARG A 60 -8.59 12.55 -9.17
C ARG A 60 -7.12 12.14 -9.23
N LEU A 61 -6.50 11.97 -8.07
CA LEU A 61 -5.10 11.57 -8.00
C LEU A 61 -4.88 10.17 -8.59
N ALA A 62 -5.79 9.24 -8.37
CA ALA A 62 -5.76 7.92 -9.01
C ALA A 62 -5.81 8.03 -10.54
N ARG A 63 -6.63 8.93 -11.09
CA ARG A 63 -6.68 9.19 -12.54
C ARG A 63 -5.38 9.77 -13.07
N ASP A 64 -4.78 10.72 -12.36
CA ASP A 64 -3.49 11.31 -12.74
C ASP A 64 -2.38 10.25 -12.72
N ILE A 65 -2.39 9.36 -11.73
CA ILE A 65 -1.46 8.23 -11.66
C ILE A 65 -1.71 7.26 -12.82
N SER A 66 -2.96 6.86 -13.05
CA SER A 66 -3.35 5.88 -14.08
C SER A 66 -3.02 6.36 -15.49
N SER A 67 -3.15 7.66 -15.75
CA SER A 67 -2.83 8.29 -17.03
C SER A 67 -1.34 8.63 -17.21
N SER A 68 -0.53 8.45 -16.17
CA SER A 68 0.92 8.71 -16.21
C SER A 68 1.73 7.41 -16.27
N ALA A 69 3.03 7.53 -16.58
CA ALA A 69 3.98 6.41 -16.47
C ALA A 69 4.42 6.11 -15.02
N ARG A 70 3.92 6.85 -14.02
CA ARG A 70 4.33 6.68 -12.62
C ARG A 70 3.75 5.39 -12.04
N ARG A 71 4.57 4.63 -11.31
CA ARG A 71 4.22 3.33 -10.71
C ARG A 71 4.50 3.28 -9.22
N VAL A 72 5.60 3.86 -8.75
CA VAL A 72 5.98 3.87 -7.33
C VAL A 72 5.79 5.26 -6.76
N ILE A 73 4.77 5.43 -5.92
CA ILE A 73 4.34 6.72 -5.37
C ILE A 73 4.63 6.76 -3.87
N GLY A 74 5.43 7.73 -3.44
CA GLY A 74 5.68 7.99 -2.02
C GLY A 74 4.56 8.82 -1.40
N LEU A 75 4.14 8.48 -0.19
CA LEU A 75 3.16 9.23 0.60
C LEU A 75 3.90 9.88 1.79
N LEU A 76 4.22 11.17 1.65
CA LEU A 76 5.02 11.92 2.63
C LEU A 76 4.11 12.71 3.57
N PRO A 77 4.05 12.41 4.88
CA PRO A 77 3.28 13.24 5.80
C PRO A 77 3.90 14.65 5.90
N ALA A 78 3.03 15.66 5.87
CA ALA A 78 3.42 17.06 6.01
C ALA A 78 3.92 17.41 7.42
N GLY A 79 3.41 16.70 8.42
CA GLY A 79 3.71 16.89 9.84
C GLY A 79 3.23 15.73 10.70
N PRO A 80 3.47 15.77 12.02
CA PRO A 80 3.22 14.65 12.94
C PRO A 80 1.74 14.26 13.10
N THR A 81 0.82 15.15 12.72
CA THR A 81 -0.63 14.94 12.78
C THR A 81 -1.21 14.34 11.51
N SER A 82 -0.38 14.13 10.48
CA SER A 82 -0.81 13.66 9.16
C SER A 82 -0.68 12.14 9.08
N ASP A 83 -1.77 11.46 8.71
CA ASP A 83 -1.76 10.02 8.49
C ASP A 83 -1.68 9.69 6.99
N ALA A 84 -0.45 9.67 6.47
CA ALA A 84 -0.21 9.40 5.06
C ALA A 84 -0.70 8.01 4.61
N LEU A 85 -0.69 7.01 5.50
CA LEU A 85 -1.04 5.64 5.16
C LEU A 85 -2.56 5.49 4.92
N SER A 86 -3.39 6.25 5.61
CA SER A 86 -4.84 6.26 5.41
C SER A 86 -5.28 6.67 4.00
N LEU A 87 -4.47 7.43 3.27
CA LEU A 87 -4.73 7.80 1.87
C LEU A 87 -4.43 6.65 0.90
N ALA A 88 -3.58 5.69 1.27
CA ALA A 88 -3.06 4.68 0.35
C ALA A 88 -4.13 3.72 -0.16
N GLU A 89 -5.05 3.27 0.71
CA GLU A 89 -6.12 2.36 0.32
C GLU A 89 -7.13 3.02 -0.64
N PRO A 90 -7.71 4.21 -0.36
CA PRO A 90 -8.56 4.90 -1.32
C PRO A 90 -7.86 5.12 -2.67
N LEU A 91 -6.59 5.54 -2.69
CA LEU A 91 -5.85 5.70 -3.94
C LEU A 91 -5.68 4.37 -4.68
N GLY A 92 -5.32 3.31 -3.97
CA GLY A 92 -5.21 1.97 -4.54
C GLY A 92 -6.51 1.49 -5.17
N ARG A 93 -7.64 1.69 -4.50
CA ARG A 93 -8.98 1.39 -5.04
C ARG A 93 -9.24 2.15 -6.32
N GLY A 94 -8.96 3.46 -6.33
CA GLY A 94 -9.16 4.30 -7.51
C GLY A 94 -8.35 3.82 -8.71
N VAL A 95 -7.08 3.45 -8.51
CA VAL A 95 -6.23 2.91 -9.58
C VAL A 95 -6.75 1.55 -10.07
N VAL A 96 -7.13 0.67 -9.14
CA VAL A 96 -7.70 -0.64 -9.48
C VAL A 96 -8.96 -0.49 -10.34
N MET A 97 -9.85 0.45 -10.00
CA MET A 97 -11.07 0.71 -10.77
C MET A 97 -10.80 1.23 -12.20
N LEU A 98 -9.74 2.01 -12.38
CA LEU A 98 -9.41 2.64 -13.66
C LEU A 98 -8.61 1.72 -14.59
N ASP A 99 -7.65 0.97 -14.03
CA ASP A 99 -6.71 0.15 -14.80
C ASP A 99 -7.03 -1.35 -14.76
N GLY A 100 -7.91 -1.81 -13.86
CA GLY A 100 -8.28 -3.22 -13.69
C GLY A 100 -7.16 -4.12 -13.15
N ARG A 101 -6.05 -3.52 -12.70
CA ARG A 101 -4.85 -4.19 -12.17
C ARG A 101 -4.69 -3.91 -10.69
N PHE A 102 -4.04 -4.83 -9.97
CA PHE A 102 -3.82 -4.72 -8.53
C PHE A 102 -2.95 -3.51 -8.15
N SER A 103 -3.19 -2.98 -6.97
CA SER A 103 -2.35 -1.97 -6.31
C SER A 103 -1.74 -2.52 -5.02
N VAL A 104 -0.55 -2.03 -4.68
CA VAL A 104 0.15 -2.39 -3.44
C VAL A 104 0.31 -1.18 -2.56
N VAL A 105 0.13 -1.35 -1.26
CA VAL A 105 0.46 -0.39 -0.21
C VAL A 105 1.61 -0.97 0.60
N LEU A 106 2.71 -0.24 0.71
CA LEU A 106 3.83 -0.56 1.57
C LEU A 106 3.71 0.24 2.87
N ASP A 107 3.70 -0.47 3.99
CA ASP A 107 3.70 0.08 5.35
C ASP A 107 5.02 -0.33 6.04
N PRO A 108 6.11 0.42 5.84
CA PRO A 108 7.41 0.05 6.39
C PRO A 108 7.48 0.19 7.91
N GLU A 109 6.63 1.04 8.50
CA GLU A 109 6.52 1.20 9.96
C GLU A 109 5.71 0.09 10.61
N ARG A 110 5.06 -0.77 9.82
CA ARG A 110 4.17 -1.83 10.31
C ARG A 110 3.05 -1.28 11.21
N ARG A 111 2.51 -0.10 10.89
CA ARG A 111 1.43 0.53 11.67
C ARG A 111 0.08 -0.16 11.49
N SER A 112 -0.13 -0.82 10.35
CA SER A 112 -1.40 -1.44 9.96
C SER A 112 -1.45 -2.95 10.19
N VAL A 113 -0.40 -3.55 10.76
CA VAL A 113 -0.32 -4.99 11.05
C VAL A 113 -0.28 -5.21 12.57
N PRO A 114 -1.17 -6.07 13.13
CA PRO A 114 -1.15 -6.43 14.54
C PRO A 114 0.19 -6.96 15.03
N ALA A 115 0.50 -6.74 16.30
CA ALA A 115 1.76 -7.19 16.91
C ALA A 115 1.87 -8.72 16.96
N ASP A 116 0.74 -9.42 17.08
CA ASP A 116 0.61 -10.88 17.12
C ASP A 116 0.42 -11.51 15.72
N ALA A 117 0.47 -10.71 14.66
CA ALA A 117 0.41 -11.23 13.30
C ALA A 117 1.50 -12.29 13.07
N PRO A 118 1.14 -13.48 12.54
CA PRO A 118 2.07 -14.56 12.23
C PRO A 118 3.27 -14.04 11.44
N SER A 119 4.46 -14.23 11.99
CA SER A 119 5.72 -13.87 11.34
C SER A 119 6.27 -15.08 10.58
N GLY A 120 6.47 -14.90 9.27
CA GLY A 120 7.09 -15.90 8.41
C GLY A 120 7.70 -15.22 7.19
N GLY A 121 8.99 -15.43 6.95
CA GLY A 121 9.72 -14.79 5.85
C GLY A 121 10.02 -13.31 6.12
N VAL A 122 10.25 -12.55 5.04
CA VAL A 122 10.76 -11.17 5.08
C VAL A 122 9.66 -10.11 5.26
N ALA A 123 8.43 -10.42 4.81
CA ALA A 123 7.33 -9.47 4.80
C ALA A 123 6.01 -10.19 5.07
N ILE A 124 5.08 -9.45 5.66
CA ILE A 124 3.70 -9.85 5.86
C ILE A 124 2.85 -9.16 4.79
N ALA A 125 1.92 -9.90 4.20
CA ALA A 125 0.98 -9.34 3.25
C ALA A 125 -0.47 -9.65 3.62
N ARG A 126 -1.35 -8.68 3.39
CA ARG A 126 -2.78 -8.72 3.72
C ARG A 126 -3.57 -8.03 2.61
N ALA A 127 -4.74 -8.55 2.26
CA ALA A 127 -5.70 -7.78 1.48
C ALA A 127 -6.26 -6.62 2.32
N LEU A 128 -6.26 -5.41 1.79
CA LEU A 128 -7.00 -4.28 2.37
C LEU A 128 -8.44 -4.29 1.87
N THR A 129 -8.58 -4.45 0.56
CA THR A 129 -9.84 -4.56 -0.16
C THR A 129 -9.61 -5.29 -1.47
N ALA A 130 -10.67 -5.55 -2.24
CA ALA A 130 -10.55 -6.20 -3.55
C ALA A 130 -9.58 -5.42 -4.44
N GLY A 131 -8.50 -6.09 -4.87
CA GLY A 131 -7.49 -5.48 -5.74
C GLY A 131 -6.38 -4.68 -5.04
N VAL A 132 -6.48 -4.42 -3.73
CA VAL A 132 -5.47 -3.65 -2.98
C VAL A 132 -4.85 -4.50 -1.88
N VAL A 133 -3.53 -4.57 -1.90
CA VAL A 133 -2.73 -5.39 -1.01
C VAL A 133 -1.83 -4.53 -0.14
N LEU A 134 -1.87 -4.72 1.17
CA LEU A 134 -0.86 -4.18 2.10
C LEU A 134 0.31 -5.16 2.20
N ILE A 135 1.54 -4.63 2.19
CA ILE A 135 2.76 -5.35 2.55
C ILE A 135 3.51 -4.54 3.59
N ALA A 136 3.89 -5.20 4.68
CA ALA A 136 4.62 -4.62 5.80
C ALA A 136 5.80 -5.54 6.17
N PRO A 137 6.83 -5.05 6.89
CA PRO A 137 7.90 -5.92 7.35
C PRO A 137 7.40 -6.93 8.40
N ASN A 138 8.11 -8.04 8.50
CA ASN A 138 7.85 -9.07 9.52
C ASN A 138 8.22 -8.64 10.95
N GLU A 139 8.96 -7.55 11.11
CA GLU A 139 9.38 -6.95 12.37
C GLU A 139 9.37 -5.42 12.27
N THR A 140 9.17 -4.74 13.39
CA THR A 140 9.29 -3.28 13.43
C THR A 140 10.73 -2.85 13.13
N MET A 141 10.88 -1.90 12.21
CA MET A 141 12.20 -1.40 11.82
C MET A 141 12.82 -0.57 12.94
N ARG A 142 14.14 -0.67 13.09
CA ARG A 142 14.89 0.21 14.00
C ARG A 142 14.90 1.64 13.45
N PRO A 143 14.98 2.67 14.31
CA PRO A 143 15.20 4.05 13.85
C PRO A 143 16.44 4.13 12.95
N GLY A 144 16.34 4.82 11.81
CA GLY A 144 17.44 4.91 10.83
C GLY A 144 17.47 3.78 9.80
N ALA A 145 16.71 2.69 9.99
CA ALA A 145 16.67 1.56 9.07
C ALA A 145 15.54 1.65 8.03
N LYS A 146 14.78 2.75 8.02
CA LYS A 146 13.58 2.88 7.18
C LYS A 146 13.88 2.75 5.70
N ALA A 147 14.95 3.42 5.25
CA ALA A 147 15.34 3.41 3.84
C ALA A 147 15.63 1.99 3.34
N GLU A 148 16.32 1.18 4.15
CA GLU A 148 16.62 -0.21 3.82
C GLU A 148 15.37 -1.08 3.80
N GLY A 149 14.49 -0.89 4.77
CA GLY A 149 13.22 -1.59 4.79
C GLY A 149 12.32 -1.27 3.60
N ILE A 150 12.24 -0.01 3.17
CA ILE A 150 11.54 0.37 1.93
C ILE A 150 12.14 -0.36 0.73
N LYS A 151 13.48 -0.40 0.60
CA LYS A 151 14.17 -1.13 -0.49
C LYS A 151 13.84 -2.61 -0.46
N GLN A 152 13.82 -3.22 0.73
CA GLN A 152 13.49 -4.64 0.91
C GLN A 152 12.06 -4.95 0.48
N LEU A 153 11.08 -4.15 0.93
CA LEU A 153 9.67 -4.31 0.57
C LEU A 153 9.45 -4.08 -0.94
N LEU A 154 10.08 -3.07 -1.52
CA LEU A 154 10.04 -2.85 -2.97
C LEU A 154 10.68 -4.01 -3.74
N GLY A 155 11.75 -4.61 -3.21
CA GLY A 155 12.35 -5.82 -3.76
C GLY A 155 11.37 -6.98 -3.85
N VAL A 156 10.53 -7.17 -2.83
CA VAL A 156 9.45 -8.17 -2.81
C VAL A 156 8.41 -7.87 -3.89
N VAL A 157 7.99 -6.60 -4.03
CA VAL A 157 7.00 -6.19 -5.04
C VAL A 157 7.52 -6.34 -6.47
N ARG A 158 8.79 -5.99 -6.71
CA ARG A 158 9.45 -6.04 -8.02
C ARG A 158 9.55 -7.46 -8.60
N GLN A 159 9.52 -8.50 -7.77
CA GLN A 159 9.50 -9.89 -8.23
C GLN A 159 8.26 -10.22 -9.09
N ARG A 160 7.21 -9.40 -9.02
CA ARG A 160 5.97 -9.55 -9.79
C ARG A 160 5.49 -8.21 -10.34
N GLU A 161 6.39 -7.43 -10.94
CA GLU A 161 6.04 -6.08 -11.39
C GLU A 161 4.90 -6.04 -12.41
N ASP A 162 4.72 -7.09 -13.21
CA ASP A 162 3.65 -7.25 -14.18
C ASP A 162 2.27 -7.43 -13.54
N THR A 163 2.21 -7.71 -12.24
CA THR A 163 0.94 -7.82 -11.49
C THR A 163 0.43 -6.45 -11.05
N TRP A 164 1.34 -5.53 -10.69
CA TRP A 164 0.98 -4.28 -10.00
C TRP A 164 0.94 -3.08 -10.94
N ARG A 165 -0.15 -2.32 -10.89
CA ARG A 165 -0.24 -1.04 -11.59
C ARG A 165 0.46 0.08 -10.83
N ALA A 166 0.21 0.15 -9.52
CA ALA A 166 0.76 1.17 -8.65
C ALA A 166 1.20 0.57 -7.31
N VAL A 167 2.22 1.18 -6.74
CA VAL A 167 2.80 0.87 -5.42
C VAL A 167 2.82 2.17 -4.63
N PHE A 168 2.05 2.24 -3.56
CA PHE A 168 2.00 3.37 -2.64
C PHE A 168 2.88 3.07 -1.45
N VAL A 169 3.81 3.95 -1.12
CA VAL A 169 4.78 3.70 -0.05
C VAL A 169 4.63 4.75 1.03
N ASP A 170 4.33 4.30 2.23
CA ASP A 170 4.27 5.18 3.40
C ASP A 170 5.66 5.68 3.81
N LEU A 171 5.86 6.99 3.68
CA LEU A 171 7.10 7.66 4.08
C LEU A 171 7.04 8.20 5.51
N SER A 172 5.97 7.92 6.26
CA SER A 172 5.88 8.23 7.69
C SER A 172 7.00 7.55 8.46
N GLY A 173 7.79 8.29 9.23
CA GLY A 173 8.98 7.74 9.90
C GLY A 173 10.29 7.90 9.13
N CYS A 174 10.29 8.41 7.88
CA CYS A 174 11.51 8.93 7.23
C CYS A 174 11.91 10.28 7.88
N ALA A 175 12.27 10.21 9.16
CA ALA A 175 12.47 11.36 10.04
C ALA A 175 13.86 11.97 9.87
N LEU A 176 14.86 11.14 9.55
CA LEU A 176 16.21 11.63 9.32
C LEU A 176 16.35 12.14 7.87
N PRO A 177 17.06 13.26 7.64
CA PRO A 177 17.30 13.77 6.29
C PRO A 177 17.90 12.72 5.35
N GLY A 178 18.83 11.89 5.84
CA GLY A 178 19.45 10.82 5.06
C GLY A 178 18.47 9.73 4.62
N GLU A 179 17.52 9.35 5.45
CA GLU A 179 16.55 8.29 5.11
C GLU A 179 15.67 8.67 3.92
N LEU A 180 15.17 9.92 3.89
CA LEU A 180 14.37 10.39 2.77
C LEU A 180 15.22 10.46 1.50
N LEU A 181 16.41 11.07 1.57
CA LEU A 181 17.31 11.20 0.43
C LEU A 181 17.68 9.84 -0.19
N ASP A 182 17.91 8.83 0.64
CA ASP A 182 18.27 7.48 0.21
C ASP A 182 17.14 6.75 -0.54
N VAL A 183 15.88 7.15 -0.33
CA VAL A 183 14.73 6.52 -1.00
C VAL A 183 14.15 7.34 -2.14
N LEU A 184 14.47 8.64 -2.26
CA LEU A 184 13.99 9.49 -3.37
C LEU A 184 14.18 8.85 -4.76
N PRO A 185 15.34 8.22 -5.08
CA PRO A 185 15.55 7.59 -6.40
C PRO A 185 14.67 6.36 -6.67
N LEU A 186 13.90 5.89 -5.68
CA LEU A 186 13.01 4.74 -5.80
C LEU A 186 11.59 5.11 -6.26
N PHE A 187 11.27 6.41 -6.31
CA PHE A 187 9.93 6.93 -6.57
C PHE A 187 9.81 7.58 -7.94
N ASP A 188 8.64 7.42 -8.56
CA ASP A 188 8.24 8.13 -9.77
C ASP A 188 7.42 9.40 -9.45
N GLY A 189 6.96 9.51 -8.20
CA GLY A 189 6.24 10.66 -7.68
C GLY A 189 6.05 10.57 -6.16
N ILE A 190 5.84 11.72 -5.53
CA ILE A 190 5.63 11.87 -4.10
C ILE A 190 4.45 12.82 -3.89
N VAL A 191 3.48 12.36 -3.11
CA VAL A 191 2.32 13.13 -2.67
C VAL A 191 2.57 13.56 -1.22
N ILE A 192 2.40 14.84 -0.94
CA ILE A 192 2.49 15.37 0.42
C ILE A 192 1.12 15.29 1.05
N VAL A 193 1.01 14.59 2.18
CA VAL A 193 -0.27 14.36 2.86
C VAL A 193 -0.33 15.20 4.12
N GLY A 194 -1.28 16.14 4.17
CA GLY A 194 -1.59 16.94 5.35
C GLY A 194 -2.95 16.57 5.94
N ARG A 195 -3.24 17.07 7.14
CA ARG A 195 -4.57 17.00 7.75
C ARG A 195 -5.26 18.37 7.71
N SER A 196 -6.46 18.42 7.18
CA SER A 196 -7.33 19.59 7.11
C SER A 196 -7.53 20.21 8.49
N GLY A 197 -7.38 21.54 8.58
CA GLY A 197 -7.48 22.29 9.84
C GLY A 197 -6.38 22.01 10.89
N LYS A 198 -5.41 21.13 10.60
CA LYS A 198 -4.28 20.81 11.51
C LYS A 198 -2.91 21.07 10.89
N ALA A 199 -2.74 20.72 9.62
CA ALA A 199 -1.51 21.00 8.88
C ALA A 199 -1.39 22.51 8.64
N THR A 200 -0.22 23.05 8.98
CA THR A 200 0.12 24.44 8.75
C THR A 200 0.75 24.63 7.37
N GLU A 201 0.62 25.84 6.83
CA GLU A 201 1.31 26.20 5.58
C GLU A 201 2.82 25.99 5.67
N THR A 202 3.41 26.29 6.84
CA THR A 202 4.84 26.07 7.11
C THR A 202 5.24 24.60 7.00
N GLU A 203 4.44 23.68 7.54
CA GLU A 203 4.68 22.23 7.43
C GLU A 203 4.59 21.75 5.98
N LEU A 204 3.58 22.22 5.24
CA LEU A 204 3.41 21.90 3.82
C LEU A 204 4.57 22.42 2.98
N ARG A 205 4.98 23.68 3.17
CA ARG A 205 6.12 24.28 2.46
C ARG A 205 7.42 23.58 2.81
N ARG A 206 7.66 23.26 4.07
CA ARG A 206 8.84 22.53 4.52
C ARG A 206 8.90 21.14 3.88
N SER A 207 7.79 20.43 3.84
CA SER A 207 7.72 19.10 3.23
C SER A 207 7.91 19.17 1.71
N SER A 208 7.29 20.16 1.07
CA SER A 208 7.47 20.42 -0.37
C SER A 208 8.92 20.73 -0.75
N ALA A 209 9.62 21.52 0.06
CA ALA A 209 11.03 21.85 -0.16
C ALA A 209 11.98 20.64 -0.04
N ARG A 210 11.54 19.53 0.58
CA ARG A 210 12.32 18.29 0.69
C ARG A 210 12.14 17.35 -0.51
N VAL A 211 11.18 17.65 -1.38
CA VAL A 211 10.81 16.80 -2.52
C VAL A 211 11.27 17.48 -3.82
N PRO A 212 12.08 16.82 -4.67
CA PRO A 212 12.42 17.33 -5.99
C PRO A 212 11.17 17.67 -6.81
N SER A 213 11.21 18.74 -7.61
CA SER A 213 10.01 19.25 -8.30
C SER A 213 9.44 18.26 -9.32
N GLU A 214 10.30 17.44 -9.92
CA GLU A 214 9.93 16.36 -10.85
C GLU A 214 9.17 15.21 -10.17
N LEU A 215 9.44 14.98 -8.88
CA LEU A 215 8.75 13.98 -8.07
C LEU A 215 7.50 14.56 -7.38
N ASN A 216 7.45 15.87 -7.15
CA ASN A 216 6.35 16.47 -6.38
C ASN A 216 5.02 16.43 -7.14
N MET A 217 4.07 15.64 -6.64
CA MET A 217 2.73 15.49 -7.21
C MET A 217 1.71 16.44 -6.57
N GLY A 218 2.14 17.28 -5.62
CA GLY A 218 1.30 18.22 -4.90
C GLY A 218 0.92 17.76 -3.50
N VAL A 219 -0.11 18.41 -2.97
CA VAL A 219 -0.59 18.24 -1.59
C VAL A 219 -2.00 17.68 -1.60
N VAL A 220 -2.24 16.70 -0.74
CA VAL A 220 -3.58 16.21 -0.39
C VAL A 220 -3.84 16.52 1.08
N LEU A 221 -5.01 17.08 1.38
CA LEU A 221 -5.48 17.31 2.75
C LEU A 221 -6.56 16.29 3.07
N LEU A 222 -6.34 15.51 4.12
CA LEU A 222 -7.30 14.56 4.67
C LEU A 222 -8.09 15.21 5.80
N ASP A 223 -9.35 14.84 6.00
CA ASP A 223 -10.18 15.38 7.09
C ASP A 223 -9.76 14.89 8.49
#